data_AF-A0A7J5E574-F1
#
_entry.id   AF-A0A7J5E574-F1
#
_cell.length_a   1.000
_cell.length_b   1.000
_cell.length_c   1.000
_cell.angle_alpha   90.00
_cell.angle_beta   90.00
_cell.angle_gamma   90.00
#
_symmetry.space_group_name_H-M   'P 1'
#
loop_
_entity.id
_entity.type
_entity.pdbx_description
1 polymer ?
#
loop_
_entity_poly.entity_id
_entity_poly.type
_entity_poly.pdbx_seq_one_letter_code
_entity_poly.pdbx_strand_id
1 'polypeptide(L)'
;MEGVAAAQARAHAQAGRQVRLEWGPTGGAAISADADIAVVVDVLSFTTTLTIATARRTRVHPFAWKDERAAAYARERDAVLAVGRFEARELGHGGGRGSGGGREHGGRVAAPPSLSPAQLLDAVPVPRLVLPSPNGSSICAALAGTGAGAGTGIGLQVVGASLRNRTAVARWLAPRIAAGARVALVPAGERWPDGSLRPAVEDLWGAGAVLDGLAAEGADPDADPGVDPGVDPGAGPDADAAAGRWSAEARQARAAYRAAVGAGLEAALLDCASGRELVAVGFRADVLAAAALDADDVVPLLGGDGFTAA
;
A
#
# COMPACT_ATOMS: atom_id res chain seq x y z
N MET A 1 19.36 -15.89 -28.44
CA MET A 1 19.47 -15.31 -27.07
C MET A 1 18.46 -14.20 -26.86
N GLU A 2 18.32 -13.26 -27.80
CA GLU A 2 17.38 -12.12 -27.71
C GLU A 2 15.91 -12.52 -27.52
N GLY A 3 15.43 -13.55 -28.24
CA GLY A 3 14.06 -14.08 -28.06
C GLY A 3 13.80 -14.73 -26.69
N VAL A 4 14.83 -15.29 -26.04
CA VAL A 4 14.71 -15.90 -24.71
C VAL A 4 14.59 -14.82 -23.64
N ALA A 5 15.39 -13.76 -23.74
CA ALA A 5 15.33 -12.62 -22.82
C ALA A 5 13.98 -11.88 -22.91
N ALA A 6 13.46 -11.70 -24.13
CA ALA A 6 12.15 -11.09 -24.34
C ALA A 6 11.00 -11.95 -23.78
N ALA A 7 11.05 -13.27 -23.97
CA ALA A 7 10.07 -14.18 -23.37
C ALA A 7 10.13 -14.16 -21.84
N GLN A 8 11.33 -14.16 -21.27
CA GLN A 8 11.54 -14.08 -19.83
C GLN A 8 10.99 -12.76 -19.24
N ALA A 9 11.23 -11.63 -19.90
CA ALA A 9 10.69 -10.34 -19.47
C ALA A 9 9.15 -10.33 -19.47
N ARG A 10 8.52 -10.90 -20.51
CA ARG A 10 7.05 -11.02 -20.58
C ARG A 10 6.48 -11.91 -19.48
N ALA A 11 7.15 -13.02 -19.18
CA ALA A 11 6.75 -13.93 -18.11
C ALA A 11 6.84 -13.24 -16.73
N HIS A 12 7.95 -12.55 -16.44
CA HIS A 12 8.13 -11.81 -15.19
C HIS A 12 7.15 -10.63 -15.05
N ALA A 13 6.79 -9.99 -16.16
CA ALA A 13 5.77 -8.95 -16.19
C ALA A 13 4.33 -9.49 -16.08
N GLN A 14 4.15 -10.82 -16.04
CA GLN A 14 2.84 -11.47 -15.97
C GLN A 14 1.93 -11.03 -17.13
N ALA A 15 2.52 -10.87 -18.32
CA ALA A 15 1.81 -10.41 -19.51
C ALA A 15 0.60 -11.30 -19.82
N GLY A 16 -0.51 -10.68 -20.21
CA GLY A 16 -1.78 -11.37 -20.47
C GLY A 16 -2.63 -11.65 -19.23
N ARG A 17 -2.13 -11.38 -18.01
CA ARG A 17 -2.95 -11.40 -16.79
C ARG A 17 -3.57 -10.03 -16.53
N GLN A 18 -4.84 -9.99 -16.13
CA GLN A 18 -5.56 -8.75 -15.87
C GLN A 18 -5.24 -8.21 -14.47
N VAL A 19 -5.15 -9.10 -13.48
CA VAL A 19 -4.75 -8.76 -12.11
C VAL A 19 -3.43 -9.45 -11.83
N ARG A 20 -2.41 -8.64 -11.54
CA ARG A 20 -1.01 -9.07 -11.38
C ARG A 20 -0.56 -8.73 -9.97
N LEU A 21 0.44 -9.46 -9.49
CA LEU A 21 1.05 -9.17 -8.19
C LEU A 21 2.56 -9.35 -8.27
N GLU A 22 3.31 -8.33 -7.89
CA GLU A 22 4.75 -8.44 -7.73
C GLU A 22 5.26 -7.50 -6.64
N TRP A 23 6.36 -7.87 -6.01
CA TRP A 23 6.91 -7.22 -4.84
C TRP A 23 7.75 -5.98 -5.16
N GLY A 24 7.62 -4.99 -4.29
CA GLY A 24 8.54 -3.87 -4.18
C GLY A 24 8.63 -3.03 -5.45
N PRO A 25 9.62 -2.12 -5.52
CA PRO A 25 9.74 -1.18 -6.63
C PRO A 25 10.10 -1.85 -7.96
N THR A 26 10.95 -2.87 -7.94
CA THR A 26 11.42 -3.54 -9.17
C THR A 26 10.33 -4.38 -9.81
N GLY A 27 9.69 -5.26 -9.03
CA GLY A 27 8.57 -6.07 -9.50
C GLY A 27 7.38 -5.18 -9.88
N GLY A 28 7.04 -4.21 -9.02
CA GLY A 28 5.96 -3.26 -9.26
C GLY A 28 6.12 -2.49 -10.57
N ALA A 29 7.33 -2.00 -10.89
CA ALA A 29 7.60 -1.36 -12.17
C ALA A 29 7.44 -2.32 -13.36
N ALA A 30 7.89 -3.57 -13.22
CA ALA A 30 7.79 -4.57 -14.28
C ALA A 30 6.34 -4.91 -14.65
N ILE A 31 5.46 -5.09 -13.66
CA ILE A 31 4.06 -5.45 -13.91
C ILE A 31 3.14 -4.26 -14.19
N SER A 32 3.61 -3.03 -13.92
CA SER A 32 2.84 -1.79 -14.12
C SER A 32 3.08 -1.09 -15.46
N ALA A 33 4.05 -1.56 -16.27
CA ALA A 33 4.42 -0.91 -17.52
C ALA A 33 3.25 -0.72 -18.50
N ASP A 34 2.32 -1.68 -18.51
CA ASP A 34 1.06 -1.62 -19.23
C ASP A 34 -0.13 -1.78 -18.28
N ALA A 35 -0.02 -1.43 -17.00
CA ALA A 35 -1.18 -1.42 -16.11
C ALA A 35 -1.93 -0.09 -16.22
N ASP A 36 -3.23 -0.13 -15.98
CA ASP A 36 -4.06 1.08 -15.89
C ASP A 36 -4.11 1.58 -14.43
N ILE A 37 -3.96 0.66 -13.47
CA ILE A 37 -4.03 0.92 -12.03
C ILE A 37 -2.91 0.17 -11.32
N ALA A 38 -2.19 0.86 -10.41
CA ALA A 38 -1.28 0.22 -9.47
C ALA A 38 -1.78 0.38 -8.04
N VAL A 39 -1.96 -0.72 -7.32
CA VAL A 39 -2.41 -0.77 -5.93
C VAL A 39 -1.20 -1.08 -5.06
N VAL A 40 -0.71 -0.09 -4.32
CA VAL A 40 0.42 -0.26 -3.38
C VAL A 40 -0.11 -0.68 -2.02
N VAL A 41 0.53 -1.68 -1.42
CA VAL A 41 0.19 -2.23 -0.10
C VAL A 41 1.43 -2.23 0.78
N ASP A 42 1.36 -1.55 1.92
CA ASP A 42 2.42 -1.45 2.95
C ASP A 42 1.72 -1.37 4.31
N VAL A 43 1.41 -2.54 4.88
CA VAL A 43 0.49 -2.71 6.01
C VAL A 43 1.10 -2.15 7.29
N LEU A 44 2.42 -2.31 7.48
CA LEU A 44 3.17 -1.86 8.65
C LEU A 44 4.28 -0.85 8.23
N SER A 45 3.96 0.40 7.91
CA SER A 45 2.66 1.05 8.18
C SER A 45 2.25 2.12 7.19
N PHE A 46 2.93 2.29 6.05
CA PHE A 46 2.70 3.47 5.20
C PHE A 46 1.26 3.53 4.68
N THR A 47 0.74 2.47 4.08
CA THR A 47 -0.62 2.49 3.51
C THR A 47 -1.71 2.53 4.58
N THR A 48 -1.47 1.94 5.75
CA THR A 48 -2.35 2.07 6.92
C THR A 48 -2.41 3.52 7.38
N THR A 49 -1.26 4.19 7.50
CA THR A 49 -1.15 5.59 7.89
C THR A 49 -1.80 6.52 6.85
N LEU A 50 -1.56 6.25 5.57
CA LEU A 50 -2.17 6.94 4.43
C LEU A 50 -3.70 6.82 4.46
N THR A 51 -4.22 5.61 4.70
CA THR A 51 -5.66 5.33 4.78
C THR A 51 -6.31 6.14 5.90
N ILE A 52 -5.75 6.10 7.11
CA ILE A 52 -6.25 6.87 8.25
C ILE A 52 -6.19 8.38 7.97
N ALA A 53 -5.07 8.88 7.44
CA ALA A 53 -4.91 10.30 7.16
C ALA A 53 -5.94 10.80 6.13
N THR A 54 -6.11 10.07 5.02
CA THR A 54 -7.07 10.43 3.97
C THR A 54 -8.53 10.28 4.40
N ALA A 55 -8.87 9.25 5.20
CA ALA A 55 -10.18 9.12 5.84
C ALA A 55 -10.52 10.34 6.71
N ARG A 56 -9.50 10.93 7.34
CA ARG A 56 -9.59 12.16 8.14
C ARG A 56 -9.41 13.43 7.31
N ARG A 57 -9.58 13.33 5.98
CA ARG A 57 -9.50 14.43 5.00
C ARG A 57 -8.14 15.13 4.91
N THR A 58 -7.08 14.49 5.39
CA THR A 58 -5.71 14.94 5.17
C THR A 58 -5.30 14.61 3.74
N ARG A 59 -4.77 15.59 3.01
CA ARG A 59 -4.08 15.37 1.74
C ARG A 59 -2.67 14.85 2.02
N VAL A 60 -2.30 13.70 1.47
CA VAL A 60 -1.01 13.05 1.78
C VAL A 60 -0.08 13.07 0.58
N HIS A 61 1.08 13.69 0.71
CA HIS A 61 2.13 13.67 -0.30
C HIS A 61 3.14 12.57 0.03
N PRO A 62 3.28 11.52 -0.82
CA PRO A 62 4.31 10.53 -0.64
C PRO A 62 5.68 11.15 -0.92
N PHE A 63 6.66 10.81 -0.11
CA PHE A 63 8.06 11.15 -0.33
C PHE A 63 8.99 9.96 -0.02
N ALA A 64 10.07 9.79 -0.77
CA ALA A 64 10.87 8.55 -0.69
C ALA A 64 11.69 8.45 0.61
N TRP A 65 12.36 9.53 1.03
CA TRP A 65 13.30 9.49 2.15
C TRP A 65 13.14 10.72 3.06
N LYS A 66 13.27 10.55 4.37
CA LYS A 66 13.32 11.67 5.32
C LYS A 66 14.72 12.29 5.29
N ASP A 67 14.94 13.23 4.37
CA ASP A 67 16.16 14.03 4.26
C ASP A 67 15.83 15.54 4.15
N GLU A 68 16.83 16.39 3.96
CA GLU A 68 16.64 17.83 3.81
C GLU A 68 15.69 18.19 2.65
N ARG A 69 15.61 17.34 1.63
CA ARG A 69 14.70 17.54 0.49
C ARG A 69 13.24 17.34 0.91
N ALA A 70 12.97 16.45 1.87
CA ALA A 70 11.61 16.27 2.40
C ALA A 70 11.11 17.54 3.11
N ALA A 71 11.98 18.22 3.86
CA ALA A 71 11.62 19.47 4.54
C ALA A 71 11.39 20.63 3.54
N ALA A 72 12.23 20.73 2.51
CA ALA A 72 12.03 21.69 1.43
C ALA A 72 10.72 21.43 0.67
N TYR A 73 10.45 20.17 0.33
CA TYR A 73 9.23 19.74 -0.36
C TYR A 73 7.97 20.02 0.47
N ALA A 74 8.02 19.77 1.78
CA ALA A 74 6.92 20.10 2.69
C ALA A 74 6.62 21.60 2.71
N ARG A 75 7.65 22.46 2.76
CA ARG A 75 7.48 23.92 2.67
C ARG A 75 6.88 24.36 1.32
N GLU A 76 7.37 23.80 0.23
CA GLU A 76 6.85 24.09 -1.13
C GLU A 76 5.36 23.72 -1.25
N ARG A 77 4.90 22.71 -0.50
CA ARG A 77 3.54 22.15 -0.59
C ARG A 77 2.63 22.65 0.51
N ASP A 78 3.09 23.61 1.32
CA ASP A 78 2.41 24.10 2.52
C ASP A 78 1.87 22.94 3.38
N ALA A 79 2.73 21.96 3.62
CA ALA A 79 2.39 20.69 4.23
C ALA A 79 3.23 20.45 5.49
N VAL A 80 2.62 19.78 6.48
CA VAL A 80 3.32 19.31 7.67
C VAL A 80 4.18 18.12 7.28
N LEU A 81 5.46 18.10 7.69
CA LEU A 81 6.34 16.94 7.48
C LEU A 81 6.15 15.92 8.61
N ALA A 82 5.81 14.68 8.27
CA ALA A 82 5.80 13.60 9.25
C ALA A 82 7.21 13.34 9.80
N VAL A 83 7.30 13.20 11.12
CA VAL A 83 8.55 12.90 11.83
C VAL A 83 8.70 11.40 12.12
N GLY A 84 9.82 11.01 12.74
CA GLY A 84 10.01 9.61 13.14
C GLY A 84 9.08 9.24 14.30
N ARG A 85 8.66 7.97 14.41
CA ARG A 85 7.73 7.54 15.48
C ARG A 85 8.27 7.84 16.89
N PHE A 86 9.57 7.64 17.13
CA PHE A 86 10.20 7.96 18.41
C PHE A 86 10.23 9.46 18.68
N GLU A 87 10.58 10.26 17.68
CA GLU A 87 10.59 11.74 17.76
C GLU A 87 9.19 12.28 18.07
N ALA A 88 8.15 11.78 17.41
CA ALA A 88 6.76 12.15 17.71
C ALA A 88 6.38 11.81 19.16
N ARG A 89 6.78 10.63 19.64
CA ARG A 89 6.52 10.19 21.02
C ARG A 89 7.22 11.08 22.05
N GLU A 90 8.49 11.41 21.83
CA GLU A 90 9.26 12.30 22.71
C GLU A 90 8.64 13.70 22.79
N LEU A 91 8.32 14.29 21.63
CA LEU A 91 7.70 15.60 21.55
C LEU A 91 6.28 15.63 22.15
N GLY A 92 5.52 14.54 22.02
CA GLY A 92 4.21 14.38 22.65
C GLY A 92 4.24 14.21 24.18
N HIS A 93 5.31 13.64 24.72
CA HIS A 93 5.51 13.51 26.18
C HIS A 93 6.18 14.74 26.82
N GLY A 94 6.82 15.61 26.03
CA GLY A 94 7.54 16.80 26.48
C GLY A 94 6.70 17.89 27.17
N GLY A 95 5.36 17.81 27.12
CA GLY A 95 4.46 18.76 27.78
C GLY A 95 4.27 18.57 29.29
N GLY A 96 5.03 17.70 29.96
CA GLY A 96 4.73 17.30 31.36
C GLY A 96 5.91 17.10 32.31
N ARG A 97 7.15 17.46 31.95
CA ARG A 97 8.29 17.36 32.88
C ARG A 97 9.11 18.65 32.96
N GLY A 98 8.44 19.75 33.25
CA GLY A 98 9.06 20.93 33.85
C GLY A 98 9.09 20.78 35.37
N SER A 99 10.26 20.55 35.94
CA SER A 99 10.51 20.81 37.36
C SER A 99 10.47 22.32 37.57
N GLY A 100 9.35 22.85 38.05
CA GLY A 100 9.20 24.27 38.34
C GLY A 100 7.76 24.59 38.70
N GLY A 101 7.51 24.94 39.95
CA GLY A 101 6.19 25.31 40.46
C GLY A 101 5.62 26.51 39.71
N GLY A 102 4.53 26.29 39.00
CA GLY A 102 3.73 27.33 38.35
C GLY A 102 2.53 26.67 37.69
N ARG A 103 1.35 26.80 38.29
CA ARG A 103 0.08 26.38 37.68
C ARG A 103 -0.30 27.39 36.59
N GLU A 104 0.34 27.30 35.44
CA GLU A 104 -0.17 27.88 34.22
C GLU A 104 -0.81 26.78 33.37
N HIS A 105 -1.90 27.13 32.69
CA HIS A 105 -2.67 26.25 31.80
C HIS A 105 -1.84 25.90 30.54
N GLY A 106 -0.78 25.13 30.72
CA GLY A 106 0.07 24.63 29.64
C GLY A 106 -0.67 23.58 28.84
N GLY A 107 -1.29 23.99 27.73
CA GLY A 107 -1.90 23.08 26.78
C GLY A 107 -0.90 22.01 26.33
N ARG A 108 -1.31 20.74 26.34
CA ARG A 108 -0.51 19.67 25.74
C ARG A 108 -0.22 20.05 24.29
N VAL A 109 1.06 20.22 23.94
CA VAL A 109 1.47 20.38 22.55
C VAL A 109 1.12 19.07 21.84
N ALA A 110 0.33 19.16 20.76
CA ALA A 110 -0.02 18.00 19.96
C ALA A 110 1.27 17.41 19.35
N ALA A 111 1.49 16.11 19.52
CA ALA A 111 2.63 15.42 18.91
C ALA A 111 2.58 15.60 17.38
N PRO A 112 3.71 15.92 16.72
CA PRO A 112 3.74 16.01 15.27
C PRO A 112 3.37 14.66 14.63
N PRO A 113 2.71 14.65 13.45
CA PRO A 113 2.40 13.43 12.71
C PRO A 113 3.62 12.53 12.47
N SER A 114 3.42 11.22 12.44
CA SER A 114 4.45 10.23 12.11
C SER A 114 3.85 9.06 11.31
N LEU A 115 4.67 8.07 10.98
CA LEU A 115 4.22 6.78 10.41
C LEU A 115 3.52 5.85 11.44
N SER A 116 3.19 6.33 12.64
CA SER A 116 2.42 5.56 13.64
C SER A 116 0.92 5.67 13.36
N PRO A 117 0.24 4.60 12.90
CA PRO A 117 -1.20 4.61 12.70
C PRO A 117 -1.97 4.90 13.99
N ALA A 118 -1.53 4.35 15.13
CA ALA A 118 -2.20 4.57 16.41
C ALA A 118 -2.15 6.06 16.81
N GLN A 119 -0.98 6.70 16.64
CA GLN A 119 -0.86 8.14 16.86
C GLN A 119 -1.76 8.94 15.91
N LEU A 120 -1.84 8.57 14.63
CA LEU A 120 -2.69 9.28 13.67
C LEU A 120 -4.19 9.08 13.90
N LEU A 121 -4.63 8.05 14.63
CA LEU A 121 -6.04 7.95 15.02
C LEU A 121 -6.41 9.03 16.05
N ASP A 122 -5.51 9.29 17.00
CA ASP A 122 -5.74 10.21 18.12
C ASP A 122 -5.30 11.66 17.85
N ALA A 123 -4.36 11.88 16.92
CA ALA A 123 -3.81 13.20 16.63
C ALA A 123 -4.86 14.15 16.03
N VAL A 124 -4.67 15.47 16.16
CA VAL A 124 -5.46 16.44 15.39
C VAL A 124 -5.06 16.32 13.90
N PRO A 125 -6.01 16.15 12.96
CA PRO A 125 -5.70 16.09 11.54
C PRO A 125 -5.03 17.37 11.06
N VAL A 126 -4.07 17.23 10.14
CA VAL A 126 -3.46 18.35 9.43
C VAL A 126 -4.03 18.41 8.01
N PRO A 127 -4.22 19.58 7.40
CA PRO A 127 -4.80 19.64 6.05
C PRO A 127 -3.95 18.94 4.99
N ARG A 128 -2.62 19.09 5.09
CA ARG A 128 -1.63 18.59 4.13
C ARG A 128 -0.46 17.98 4.87
N LEU A 129 -0.09 16.75 4.51
CA LEU A 129 0.93 15.95 5.18
C LEU A 129 1.93 15.41 4.14
N VAL A 130 3.22 15.68 4.31
CA VAL A 130 4.27 14.91 3.64
C VAL A 130 4.57 13.68 4.49
N LEU A 131 4.49 12.50 3.90
CA LEU A 131 4.67 11.23 4.60
C LEU A 131 5.83 10.42 3.99
N PRO A 132 7.07 10.61 4.49
CA PRO A 132 8.22 9.85 4.00
C PRO A 132 8.17 8.38 4.40
N SER A 133 8.48 7.46 3.47
CA SER A 133 8.71 6.03 3.76
C SER A 133 9.64 5.38 2.73
N PRO A 134 10.64 4.57 3.16
CA PRO A 134 11.61 3.93 2.27
C PRO A 134 11.02 2.82 1.39
N ASN A 135 9.79 2.38 1.70
CA ASN A 135 9.09 1.30 1.03
C ASN A 135 7.87 1.85 0.28
N GLY A 136 6.65 1.76 0.83
CA GLY A 136 5.41 2.10 0.11
C GLY A 136 5.37 3.50 -0.49
N SER A 137 5.86 4.52 0.24
CA SER A 137 5.90 5.90 -0.27
C SER A 137 6.88 6.06 -1.45
N SER A 138 8.04 5.41 -1.37
CA SER A 138 9.02 5.39 -2.47
C SER A 138 8.45 4.72 -3.72
N ILE A 139 7.70 3.62 -3.55
CA ILE A 139 7.01 2.92 -4.65
C ILE A 139 5.96 3.84 -5.29
N CYS A 140 5.10 4.47 -4.49
CA CYS A 140 4.09 5.41 -4.98
C CYS A 140 4.72 6.56 -5.78
N ALA A 141 5.81 7.16 -5.28
CA ALA A 141 6.50 8.25 -5.95
C ALA A 141 7.15 7.80 -7.28
N ALA A 142 7.72 6.60 -7.32
CA ALA A 142 8.31 6.05 -8.55
C ALA A 142 7.24 5.77 -9.61
N LEU A 143 6.12 5.14 -9.23
CA LEU A 143 5.01 4.83 -10.14
C LEU A 143 4.29 6.08 -10.65
N ALA A 144 4.19 7.14 -9.84
CA ALA A 144 3.64 8.42 -10.31
C ALA A 144 4.45 9.04 -11.46
N GLY A 145 5.76 8.79 -11.50
CA GLY A 145 6.66 9.28 -12.54
C GLY A 145 6.55 8.54 -13.89
N THR A 146 5.92 7.37 -13.94
CA THR A 146 5.85 6.53 -15.16
C THR A 146 4.67 6.88 -16.06
N GLY A 147 3.68 7.64 -15.58
CA GLY A 147 2.41 7.94 -16.26
C GLY A 147 2.48 8.87 -17.50
N ALA A 148 3.67 9.14 -18.05
CA ALA A 148 3.83 10.02 -19.22
C ALA A 148 3.78 9.29 -20.58
N GLY A 149 3.55 7.97 -20.65
CA GLY A 149 3.39 7.31 -21.95
C GLY A 149 2.96 5.86 -21.94
N ALA A 150 1.75 5.59 -22.46
CA ALA A 150 1.47 4.53 -23.44
C ALA A 150 -0.06 4.47 -23.74
N GLY A 151 -0.48 5.06 -24.86
CA GLY A 151 -1.63 4.57 -25.65
C GLY A 151 -3.08 4.88 -25.22
N THR A 152 -3.38 5.19 -23.95
CA THR A 152 -4.80 5.35 -23.49
C THR A 152 -5.19 6.78 -23.11
N GLY A 153 -4.23 7.71 -23.03
CA GLY A 153 -4.48 9.10 -22.60
C GLY A 153 -4.77 9.26 -21.10
N ILE A 154 -4.80 8.17 -20.33
CA ILE A 154 -4.97 8.16 -18.87
C ILE A 154 -3.71 7.53 -18.29
N GLY A 155 -2.90 8.31 -17.55
CA GLY A 155 -1.70 7.80 -16.88
C GLY A 155 -2.04 6.77 -15.79
N LEU A 156 -1.04 5.98 -15.38
CA LEU A 156 -1.16 4.97 -14.32
C LEU A 156 -1.78 5.56 -13.04
N GLN A 157 -2.96 5.10 -12.64
CA GLN A 157 -3.58 5.51 -11.38
C GLN A 157 -2.97 4.73 -10.21
N VAL A 158 -2.25 5.42 -9.32
CA VAL A 158 -1.74 4.81 -8.09
C VAL A 158 -2.79 4.88 -6.98
N VAL A 159 -3.02 3.75 -6.29
CA VAL A 159 -3.99 3.57 -5.22
C VAL A 159 -3.28 3.03 -3.98
N GLY A 160 -3.56 3.60 -2.81
CA GLY A 160 -3.10 3.04 -1.53
C GLY A 160 -4.12 2.08 -0.95
N ALA A 161 -3.71 0.86 -0.60
CA ALA A 161 -4.60 -0.11 0.03
C ALA A 161 -3.97 -0.70 1.29
N SER A 162 -4.80 -0.92 2.30
CA SER A 162 -4.46 -1.56 3.57
C SER A 162 -5.58 -2.51 3.99
N LEU A 163 -5.36 -3.24 5.07
CA LEU A 163 -6.41 -4.05 5.69
C LEU A 163 -7.62 -3.20 6.12
N ARG A 164 -7.39 -1.93 6.46
CA ARG A 164 -8.42 -1.00 6.95
C ARG A 164 -9.41 -0.54 5.90
N ASN A 165 -9.07 -0.59 4.62
CA ASN A 165 -9.94 -0.14 3.52
C ASN A 165 -10.10 -1.16 2.39
N ARG A 166 -9.81 -2.44 2.67
CA ARG A 166 -9.82 -3.50 1.65
C ARG A 166 -11.13 -3.58 0.86
N THR A 167 -12.29 -3.42 1.51
CA THR A 167 -13.60 -3.53 0.85
C THR A 167 -13.90 -2.30 0.00
N ALA A 168 -13.56 -1.10 0.48
CA ALA A 168 -13.70 0.14 -0.29
C ALA A 168 -12.86 0.09 -1.58
N VAL A 169 -11.61 -0.37 -1.47
CA VAL A 169 -10.71 -0.54 -2.60
C VAL A 169 -11.24 -1.60 -3.57
N ALA A 170 -11.69 -2.76 -3.07
CA ALA A 170 -12.27 -3.82 -3.91
C ALA A 170 -13.50 -3.33 -4.70
N ARG A 171 -14.45 -2.66 -4.03
CA ARG A 171 -15.64 -2.07 -4.67
C ARG A 171 -15.30 -1.04 -5.73
N TRP A 172 -14.23 -0.27 -5.52
CA TRP A 172 -13.77 0.70 -6.49
C TRP A 172 -13.06 0.05 -7.69
N LEU A 173 -12.31 -1.02 -7.47
CA LEU A 173 -11.59 -1.75 -8.51
C LEU A 173 -12.52 -2.62 -9.38
N ALA A 174 -13.49 -3.32 -8.78
CA ALA A 174 -14.33 -4.30 -9.47
C ALA A 174 -14.99 -3.78 -10.77
N PRO A 175 -15.69 -2.63 -10.80
CA PRO A 175 -16.29 -2.12 -12.04
C PRO A 175 -15.24 -1.69 -13.08
N ARG A 176 -14.03 -1.31 -12.65
CA ARG A 176 -12.92 -0.95 -13.56
C ARG A 176 -12.32 -2.19 -14.20
N ILE A 177 -12.14 -3.25 -13.41
CA ILE A 177 -11.70 -4.57 -13.91
C ILE A 177 -12.74 -5.13 -14.88
N ALA A 178 -14.03 -5.05 -14.56
CA ALA A 178 -15.10 -5.46 -15.47
C ALA A 178 -15.11 -4.66 -16.79
N ALA A 179 -14.66 -3.40 -16.75
CA ALA A 179 -14.47 -2.56 -17.94
C ALA A 179 -13.15 -2.80 -18.68
N GLY A 180 -12.34 -3.78 -18.25
CA GLY A 180 -11.09 -4.18 -18.91
C GLY A 180 -9.81 -3.60 -18.30
N ALA A 181 -9.88 -2.85 -17.20
CA ALA A 181 -8.68 -2.29 -16.57
C ALA A 181 -7.72 -3.37 -16.07
N ARG A 182 -6.43 -3.17 -16.33
CA ARG A 182 -5.33 -3.99 -15.83
C ARG A 182 -4.82 -3.43 -14.51
N VAL A 183 -4.71 -4.30 -13.51
CA VAL A 183 -4.38 -3.94 -12.13
C VAL A 183 -3.08 -4.61 -11.71
N ALA A 184 -2.12 -3.81 -11.28
CA ALA A 184 -0.88 -4.26 -10.65
C ALA A 184 -0.97 -4.09 -9.13
N LEU A 185 -1.00 -5.17 -8.36
CA LEU A 185 -0.87 -5.12 -6.91
C LEU A 185 0.61 -5.19 -6.54
N VAL A 186 1.04 -4.26 -5.69
CA VAL A 186 2.44 -4.11 -5.28
C VAL A 186 2.54 -4.16 -3.75
N PRO A 187 2.68 -5.36 -3.16
CA PRO A 187 3.15 -5.51 -1.79
C PRO A 187 4.53 -4.87 -1.67
N ALA A 188 4.69 -3.91 -0.76
CA ALA A 188 5.89 -3.09 -0.67
C ALA A 188 7.11 -3.90 -0.23
N GLY A 189 6.89 -4.82 0.72
CA GLY A 189 7.96 -5.55 1.35
C GLY A 189 8.78 -4.66 2.29
N GLU A 190 9.82 -5.26 2.84
CA GLU A 190 10.79 -4.61 3.69
C GLU A 190 12.19 -4.67 3.08
N ARG A 191 13.17 -4.07 3.76
CA ARG A 191 14.57 -4.12 3.33
C ARG A 191 15.41 -4.89 4.32
N TRP A 192 16.27 -5.77 3.81
CA TRP A 192 17.39 -6.30 4.59
C TRP A 192 18.42 -5.20 4.86
N PRO A 193 19.34 -5.39 5.82
CA PRO A 193 20.40 -4.42 6.10
C PRO A 193 21.30 -4.08 4.90
N ASP A 194 21.41 -4.99 3.92
CA ASP A 194 22.13 -4.76 2.66
C ASP A 194 21.31 -3.99 1.60
N GLY A 195 20.08 -3.60 1.93
CA GLY A 195 19.16 -2.86 1.08
C GLY A 195 18.34 -3.72 0.12
N SER A 196 18.60 -5.04 0.05
CA SER A 196 17.83 -5.96 -0.78
C SER A 196 16.40 -6.14 -0.26
N LEU A 197 15.49 -6.50 -1.15
CA LEU A 197 14.08 -6.71 -0.82
C LEU A 197 13.91 -7.93 0.09
N ARG A 198 13.19 -7.74 1.21
CA ARG A 198 12.64 -8.79 2.06
C ARG A 198 11.13 -8.85 1.83
N PRO A 199 10.58 -9.94 1.26
CA PRO A 199 9.13 -10.14 1.26
C PRO A 199 8.56 -10.05 2.67
N ALA A 200 7.57 -9.19 2.85
CA ALA A 200 6.89 -8.94 4.11
C ALA A 200 5.52 -9.61 4.08
N VAL A 201 5.32 -10.63 4.92
CA VAL A 201 4.12 -11.48 4.85
C VAL A 201 2.84 -10.69 5.12
N GLU A 202 2.91 -9.65 5.95
CA GLU A 202 1.82 -8.73 6.23
C GLU A 202 1.37 -7.95 4.99
N ASP A 203 2.28 -7.60 4.09
CA ASP A 203 1.93 -6.92 2.83
C ASP A 203 1.30 -7.90 1.83
N LEU A 204 1.74 -9.17 1.85
CA LEU A 204 1.08 -10.23 1.09
C LEU A 204 -0.36 -10.44 1.58
N TRP A 205 -0.56 -10.45 2.90
CA TRP A 205 -1.90 -10.55 3.49
C TRP A 205 -2.75 -9.32 3.16
N GLY A 206 -2.17 -8.11 3.20
CA GLY A 206 -2.85 -6.89 2.79
C GLY A 206 -3.32 -6.93 1.33
N ALA A 207 -2.45 -7.36 0.41
CA ALA A 207 -2.82 -7.53 -1.00
C ALA A 207 -3.84 -8.66 -1.19
N GLY A 208 -3.66 -9.78 -0.48
CA GLY A 208 -4.61 -10.89 -0.44
C GLY A 208 -5.99 -10.48 0.08
N ALA A 209 -6.06 -9.52 1.00
CA ALA A 209 -7.32 -8.99 1.53
C ALA A 209 -8.10 -8.17 0.50
N VAL A 210 -7.41 -7.38 -0.33
CA VAL A 210 -8.01 -6.66 -1.47
C VAL A 210 -8.51 -7.65 -2.50
N LEU A 211 -7.71 -8.68 -2.82
CA LEU A 211 -8.09 -9.74 -3.76
C LEU A 211 -9.28 -10.56 -3.25
N ASP A 212 -9.31 -10.91 -1.97
CA ASP A 212 -10.48 -11.59 -1.39
C ASP A 212 -11.75 -10.72 -1.47
N GLY A 213 -11.62 -9.41 -1.24
CA GLY A 213 -12.70 -8.45 -1.47
C GLY A 213 -13.15 -8.41 -2.93
N LEU A 214 -12.22 -8.38 -3.90
CA LEU A 214 -12.53 -8.39 -5.32
C LEU A 214 -13.33 -9.63 -5.73
N ALA A 215 -12.98 -10.80 -5.19
CA ALA A 215 -13.74 -12.01 -5.44
C ALA A 215 -15.16 -11.93 -4.88
N ALA A 216 -15.34 -11.31 -3.71
CA ALA A 216 -16.67 -11.08 -3.13
C ALA A 216 -17.52 -10.10 -3.97
N GLU A 217 -16.89 -9.17 -4.68
CA GLU A 217 -17.53 -8.27 -5.66
C GLU A 217 -17.78 -8.94 -7.04
N GLY A 218 -17.54 -10.26 -7.16
CA GLY A 218 -17.79 -11.03 -8.38
C GLY A 218 -16.67 -10.93 -9.44
N ALA A 219 -15.52 -10.35 -9.10
CA ALA A 219 -14.36 -10.26 -9.98
C ALA A 219 -13.40 -11.47 -9.85
N ASP A 220 -13.90 -12.63 -9.38
CA ASP A 220 -13.13 -13.86 -9.23
C ASP A 220 -13.03 -14.63 -10.56
N PRO A 221 -11.84 -14.75 -11.17
CA PRO A 221 -11.67 -15.43 -12.45
C PRO A 221 -11.84 -16.95 -12.35
N ASP A 222 -11.76 -17.52 -11.15
CA ASP A 222 -11.91 -18.96 -10.89
C ASP A 222 -13.38 -19.34 -10.59
N ALA A 223 -14.31 -18.37 -10.62
CA ALA A 223 -15.75 -18.65 -10.55
C ALA A 223 -16.31 -19.27 -11.84
N ASP A 224 -15.56 -19.26 -12.94
CA ASP A 224 -15.88 -19.98 -14.17
C ASP A 224 -15.20 -21.37 -14.17
N PRO A 225 -15.94 -22.47 -13.90
CA PRO A 225 -15.39 -23.82 -13.73
C PRO A 225 -14.87 -24.45 -15.04
N GLY A 226 -14.96 -23.77 -16.19
CA GLY A 226 -14.68 -24.35 -17.50
C GLY A 226 -13.24 -24.23 -18.01
N VAL A 227 -12.34 -23.53 -17.32
CA VAL A 227 -11.00 -23.24 -17.85
C VAL A 227 -9.91 -23.87 -16.98
N ASP A 228 -9.11 -24.73 -17.61
CA ASP A 228 -7.97 -25.41 -16.98
C ASP A 228 -6.92 -24.38 -16.49
N PRO A 229 -6.60 -24.34 -15.18
CA PRO A 229 -5.60 -23.43 -14.63
C PRO A 229 -4.16 -23.71 -15.09
N GLY A 230 -3.89 -24.87 -15.72
CA GLY A 230 -2.57 -25.31 -16.16
C GLY A 230 -2.16 -24.92 -17.58
N VAL A 231 -3.07 -24.38 -18.41
CA VAL A 231 -2.77 -23.99 -19.78
C VAL A 231 -2.20 -22.56 -19.80
N ASP A 232 -1.02 -22.37 -20.38
CA ASP A 232 -0.53 -21.04 -20.76
C ASP A 232 -1.40 -20.50 -21.89
N PRO A 233 -2.29 -19.53 -21.62
CA PRO A 233 -3.20 -19.05 -22.64
C PRO A 233 -2.50 -18.12 -23.65
N GLY A 234 -1.21 -17.81 -23.44
CA GLY A 234 -0.40 -16.94 -24.30
C GLY A 234 0.37 -17.66 -25.42
N ALA A 235 0.23 -18.99 -25.56
CA ALA A 235 0.96 -19.78 -26.54
C ALA A 235 0.23 -19.98 -27.89
N GLY A 236 -1.00 -19.48 -28.04
CA GLY A 236 -1.83 -19.66 -29.24
C GLY A 236 -2.50 -18.37 -29.75
N PRO A 237 -3.18 -18.43 -30.91
CA PRO A 237 -3.84 -17.28 -31.54
C PRO A 237 -5.01 -16.68 -30.73
N ASP A 238 -5.46 -17.35 -29.66
CA ASP A 238 -6.53 -16.92 -28.75
C ASP A 238 -6.00 -16.26 -27.46
N ALA A 239 -4.94 -15.44 -27.56
CA ALA A 239 -4.39 -14.69 -26.42
C ALA A 239 -5.42 -13.77 -25.73
N ASP A 240 -6.52 -13.44 -26.40
CA ASP A 240 -7.64 -12.67 -25.84
C ASP A 240 -8.54 -13.49 -24.88
N ALA A 241 -8.52 -14.82 -24.91
CA ALA A 241 -9.27 -15.65 -23.95
C ALA A 241 -8.58 -15.76 -22.57
N ALA A 242 -7.30 -15.36 -22.48
CA ALA A 242 -6.57 -15.14 -21.23
C ALA A 242 -7.00 -13.87 -20.48
N ALA A 243 -7.61 -12.93 -21.23
CA ALA A 243 -7.96 -11.61 -20.75
C ALA A 243 -9.07 -11.74 -19.69
N GLY A 244 -8.68 -11.61 -18.43
CA GLY A 244 -9.58 -11.75 -17.29
C GLY A 244 -8.99 -12.48 -16.09
N ARG A 245 -7.90 -13.26 -16.29
CA ARG A 245 -7.34 -14.06 -15.19
C ARG A 245 -6.43 -13.27 -14.26
N TRP A 246 -6.49 -13.63 -12.99
CA TRP A 246 -5.49 -13.24 -12.00
C TRP A 246 -4.23 -14.10 -12.18
N SER A 247 -3.07 -13.51 -11.92
CA SER A 247 -1.81 -14.26 -11.90
C SER A 247 -1.78 -15.32 -10.79
N ALA A 248 -0.80 -16.23 -10.87
CA ALA A 248 -0.61 -17.25 -9.83
C ALA A 248 -0.23 -16.59 -8.50
N GLU A 249 0.60 -15.55 -8.57
CA GLU A 249 1.06 -14.73 -7.45
C GLU A 249 -0.12 -14.06 -6.74
N ALA A 250 -1.05 -13.48 -7.50
CA ALA A 250 -2.26 -12.87 -6.94
C ALA A 250 -3.15 -13.93 -6.24
N ARG A 251 -3.42 -15.07 -6.89
CA ARG A 251 -4.21 -16.16 -6.26
C ARG A 251 -3.56 -16.67 -4.98
N GLN A 252 -2.23 -16.80 -4.96
CA GLN A 252 -1.49 -17.23 -3.78
C GLN A 252 -1.56 -16.19 -2.64
N ALA A 253 -1.54 -14.89 -2.94
CA ALA A 253 -1.73 -13.85 -1.94
C ALA A 253 -3.10 -13.94 -1.26
N ARG A 254 -4.17 -14.14 -2.04
CA ARG A 254 -5.52 -14.37 -1.48
C ARG A 254 -5.58 -15.61 -0.60
N ALA A 255 -4.98 -16.72 -1.04
CA ALA A 255 -4.92 -17.95 -0.25
C ALA A 255 -4.17 -17.73 1.08
N ALA A 256 -3.04 -17.01 1.05
CA ALA A 256 -2.27 -16.66 2.24
C ALA A 256 -3.07 -15.78 3.22
N TYR A 257 -3.81 -14.79 2.71
CA TYR A 257 -4.70 -13.97 3.53
C TYR A 257 -5.80 -14.81 4.20
N ARG A 258 -6.48 -15.69 3.46
CA ARG A 258 -7.52 -16.57 4.02
C ARG A 258 -6.97 -17.48 5.12
N ALA A 259 -5.76 -18.01 4.93
CA ALA A 259 -5.08 -18.80 5.95
C ALA A 259 -4.77 -17.98 7.21
N ALA A 260 -4.28 -16.74 7.06
CA ALA A 260 -4.02 -15.83 8.18
C ALA A 260 -5.31 -15.46 8.93
N VAL A 261 -6.41 -15.22 8.22
CA VAL A 261 -7.73 -14.98 8.84
C VAL A 261 -8.18 -16.21 9.64
N GLY A 262 -8.07 -17.41 9.07
CA GLY A 262 -8.45 -18.66 9.75
C GLY A 262 -7.63 -18.95 11.01
N ALA A 263 -6.37 -18.48 11.06
CA ALA A 263 -5.49 -18.61 12.22
C ALA A 263 -5.59 -17.43 13.22
N GLY A 264 -6.32 -16.36 12.88
CA GLY A 264 -6.39 -15.11 13.64
C GLY A 264 -5.43 -14.05 13.09
N LEU A 265 -5.92 -13.17 12.23
CA LEU A 265 -5.11 -12.18 11.50
C LEU A 265 -4.35 -11.22 12.43
N GLU A 266 -4.97 -10.73 13.50
CA GLU A 266 -4.31 -9.85 14.47
C GLU A 266 -3.11 -10.56 15.13
N ALA A 267 -3.29 -11.80 15.57
CA ALA A 267 -2.21 -12.59 16.15
C ALA A 267 -1.09 -12.85 15.13
N ALA A 268 -1.45 -13.15 13.87
CA ALA A 268 -0.49 -13.33 12.79
C ALA A 268 0.33 -12.07 12.50
N LEU A 269 -0.31 -10.88 12.50
CA LEU A 269 0.38 -9.59 12.34
C LEU A 269 1.32 -9.28 13.51
N LEU A 270 0.95 -9.67 14.73
CA LEU A 270 1.81 -9.50 15.91
C LEU A 270 3.01 -10.45 15.91
N ASP A 271 2.89 -11.61 15.27
CA ASP A 271 3.93 -12.64 15.19
C ASP A 271 4.85 -12.50 13.97
N CYS A 272 4.42 -11.79 12.92
CA CYS A 272 5.28 -11.55 11.76
C CYS A 272 6.51 -10.71 12.14
N ALA A 273 7.58 -10.80 11.33
CA ALA A 273 8.87 -10.15 11.64
C ALA A 273 8.73 -8.64 11.94
N SER A 274 8.06 -7.89 11.06
CA SER A 274 7.89 -6.44 11.20
C SER A 274 6.97 -6.09 12.38
N GLY A 275 5.95 -6.91 12.64
CA GLY A 275 5.08 -6.77 13.82
C GLY A 275 5.84 -6.97 15.13
N ARG A 276 6.67 -8.02 15.22
CA ARG A 276 7.53 -8.28 16.37
C ARG A 276 8.55 -7.17 16.60
N GLU A 277 9.14 -6.64 15.53
CA GLU A 277 10.05 -5.48 15.61
C GLU A 277 9.33 -4.26 16.19
N LEU A 278 8.15 -3.90 15.68
CA LEU A 278 7.35 -2.79 16.21
C LEU A 278 6.95 -3.01 17.67
N VAL A 279 6.54 -4.22 18.03
CA VAL A 279 6.18 -4.57 19.42
C VAL A 279 7.39 -4.43 20.35
N ALA A 280 8.56 -4.91 19.92
CA ALA A 280 9.79 -4.86 20.73
C ALA A 280 10.20 -3.43 21.09
N VAL A 281 9.89 -2.45 20.24
CA VAL A 281 10.16 -1.02 20.50
C VAL A 281 8.95 -0.23 21.00
N GLY A 282 7.87 -0.92 21.40
CA GLY A 282 6.72 -0.31 22.07
C GLY A 282 5.61 0.23 21.17
N PHE A 283 5.59 -0.14 19.88
CA PHE A 283 4.55 0.22 18.91
C PHE A 283 3.53 -0.90 18.66
N ARG A 284 3.20 -1.69 19.69
CA ARG A 284 2.14 -2.72 19.59
C ARG A 284 0.82 -2.13 19.08
N ALA A 285 0.46 -0.94 19.55
CA ALA A 285 -0.76 -0.26 19.13
C ALA A 285 -0.80 0.04 17.62
N ASP A 286 0.34 0.24 16.97
CA ASP A 286 0.40 0.45 15.51
C ASP A 286 0.01 -0.82 14.75
N VAL A 287 0.45 -1.98 15.24
CA VAL A 287 0.09 -3.29 14.65
C VAL A 287 -1.40 -3.55 14.82
N LEU A 288 -1.97 -3.25 16.00
CA LEU A 288 -3.40 -3.39 16.25
C LEU A 288 -4.23 -2.43 15.40
N ALA A 289 -3.78 -1.19 15.23
CA ALA A 289 -4.43 -0.22 14.35
C ALA A 289 -4.43 -0.69 12.89
N ALA A 290 -3.35 -1.32 12.42
CA ALA A 290 -3.28 -1.92 11.08
C ALA A 290 -4.21 -3.14 10.93
N ALA A 291 -4.42 -3.92 11.99
CA ALA A 291 -5.25 -5.13 11.95
C ALA A 291 -6.76 -4.87 11.84
N ALA A 292 -7.22 -3.63 12.04
CA ALA A 292 -8.64 -3.29 12.04
C ALA A 292 -9.25 -3.33 10.62
N LEU A 293 -9.77 -4.50 10.25
CA LEU A 293 -10.37 -4.74 8.94
C LEU A 293 -11.54 -3.79 8.64
N ASP A 294 -11.52 -3.17 7.46
CA ASP A 294 -12.60 -2.30 6.93
C ASP A 294 -13.04 -1.17 7.88
N ALA A 295 -12.13 -0.71 8.73
CA ALA A 295 -12.38 0.39 9.65
C ALA A 295 -12.50 1.76 8.94
N ASP A 296 -12.04 1.88 7.69
CA ASP A 296 -12.09 3.09 6.89
C ASP A 296 -12.69 2.82 5.49
N ASP A 297 -13.78 3.51 5.16
CA ASP A 297 -14.48 3.39 3.87
C ASP A 297 -14.02 4.47 2.87
N VAL A 298 -12.72 4.49 2.57
CA VAL A 298 -12.11 5.44 1.62
C VAL A 298 -11.11 4.76 0.69
N VAL A 299 -10.94 5.33 -0.51
CA VAL A 299 -9.94 4.88 -1.48
C VAL A 299 -8.90 5.99 -1.71
N PRO A 300 -7.69 5.89 -1.14
CA PRO A 300 -6.60 6.83 -1.39
C PRO A 300 -6.14 6.76 -2.86
N LEU A 301 -6.44 7.78 -3.64
CA LEU A 301 -6.00 7.93 -5.04
C LEU A 301 -4.91 8.99 -5.14
N LEU A 302 -3.77 8.65 -5.75
CA LEU A 302 -2.70 9.62 -6.02
C LEU A 302 -3.08 10.47 -7.24
N GLY A 303 -3.21 11.77 -7.03
CA GLY A 303 -3.34 12.76 -8.11
C GLY A 303 -2.12 13.69 -8.18
N GLY A 304 -2.21 14.72 -9.02
CA GLY A 304 -1.13 15.71 -9.20
C GLY A 304 -0.77 16.50 -7.93
N ASP A 305 -1.69 16.55 -6.96
CA ASP A 305 -1.50 17.23 -5.67
C ASP A 305 -1.52 16.23 -4.49
N GLY A 306 -0.95 15.04 -4.67
CA GLY A 306 -0.90 14.00 -3.62
C GLY A 306 -2.16 13.15 -3.53
N PHE A 307 -2.21 12.28 -2.52
CA PHE A 307 -3.32 11.38 -2.25
C PHE A 307 -4.52 12.12 -1.64
N THR A 308 -5.70 11.78 -2.14
CA THR A 308 -7.01 12.13 -1.55
C THR A 308 -7.92 10.92 -1.52
N ALA A 309 -8.88 10.91 -0.59
CA ALA A 309 -9.96 9.93 -0.60
C ALA A 309 -10.90 10.19 -1.79
N ALA A 310 -11.22 9.14 -2.55
CA ALA A 310 -12.34 9.08 -3.49
C ALA A 310 -13.58 8.49 -2.84
#